data_AF-A0A0Q6ADZ4-F1
#
_entry.id   AF-A0A0Q6ADZ4-F1
#
_cell.length_a   1.000
_cell.length_b   1.000
_cell.length_c   1.000
_cell.angle_alpha   90.00
_cell.angle_beta   90.00
_cell.angle_gamma   90.00
#
_symmetry.space_group_name_H-M   'P 1'
#
loop_
_entity.id
_entity.type
_entity.pdbx_description
1 polymer ?
#
loop_
_entity_poly.entity_id
_entity_poly.type
_entity_poly.pdbx_seq_one_letter_code
_entity_poly.pdbx_strand_id
1 'polypeptide(L)'
;MHLAKFFHRAPGDDDRELMLIPGSEPMVIGIRMNRDDEPGSDQYLREEFPDIAEAAAAFRRHAAELVAHGYVETHHTRYTLRNLLPDPQAKPDWQKGLDELMMLALSGPLAEQAKQLDLLKGTPAEHEPLYLWHAARRDYAAGDDPAGAVRLAEQAHNEIRARRASGQPHYAWSISENDLEERILELLCDAYLYADDADAALKTAEHLCRTAPNHEHILKRAEIVCGYFPERREEALDDAYQWSRFGGYEDIIAFPGYAEYESRRKAGSARSWRWRPGTPASEADVSAAQRALGVRLPDDYRDFLLTRGETELLVRLPESSSELRFYGPDELATQHRSLLDFIAYSEEVLEEACAHFRKQYGVSLKHLVPIAEPSQLSRCLLLHVEPGTRYGQCFQWDHDGAWELEQPQPSFDAALNALTEGIERRDATQLAFFDL
;
A
#
# COMPACT_ATOMS: atom_id res chain seq x y z
N MET A 1 -6.78 -13.37 0.79
CA MET A 1 -7.08 -13.45 -0.65
C MET A 1 -8.15 -14.51 -0.88
N HIS A 2 -9.15 -14.23 -1.71
CA HIS A 2 -10.17 -15.19 -2.16
C HIS A 2 -10.25 -15.11 -3.68
N LEU A 3 -10.42 -16.22 -4.38
CA LEU A 3 -10.61 -16.23 -5.84
C LEU A 3 -12.04 -16.64 -6.15
N ALA A 4 -12.83 -15.74 -6.74
CA ALA A 4 -14.25 -15.95 -6.97
C ALA A 4 -14.58 -16.09 -8.47
N LYS A 5 -15.40 -17.09 -8.80
CA LYS A 5 -16.05 -17.23 -10.10
C LYS A 5 -17.56 -17.07 -9.93
N PHE A 6 -18.17 -16.34 -10.85
CA PHE A 6 -19.60 -16.05 -10.83
C PHE A 6 -20.28 -16.72 -12.02
N PHE A 7 -21.43 -17.32 -11.78
CA PHE A 7 -22.14 -18.14 -12.75
C PHE A 7 -23.60 -17.71 -12.82
N HIS A 8 -24.10 -17.54 -14.04
CA HIS A 8 -25.50 -17.19 -14.31
C HIS A 8 -26.18 -18.28 -15.14
N ARG A 9 -27.48 -18.51 -14.92
CA ARG A 9 -28.26 -19.47 -15.69
C ARG A 9 -29.61 -18.90 -16.12
N ALA A 10 -29.75 -18.64 -17.42
CA ALA A 10 -31.02 -18.21 -18.02
C ALA A 10 -31.94 -19.41 -18.38
N PRO A 11 -33.28 -19.27 -18.30
CA PRO A 11 -34.01 -18.19 -17.64
C PRO A 11 -34.07 -18.39 -16.11
N GLY A 12 -33.85 -17.34 -15.33
CA GLY A 12 -34.00 -17.35 -13.86
C GLY A 12 -32.95 -16.53 -13.11
N ASP A 13 -33.17 -16.36 -11.81
CA ASP A 13 -32.28 -15.63 -10.89
C ASP A 13 -31.45 -16.60 -10.01
N ASP A 14 -31.12 -17.78 -10.55
CA ASP A 14 -30.28 -18.78 -9.87
C ASP A 14 -28.81 -18.50 -10.17
N ASP A 15 -28.29 -17.44 -9.58
CA ASP A 15 -26.88 -17.06 -9.71
C ASP A 15 -26.05 -17.78 -8.64
N ARG A 16 -24.83 -18.17 -9.01
CA ARG A 16 -23.91 -18.90 -8.14
C ARG A 16 -22.57 -18.21 -8.08
N GLU A 17 -22.03 -18.12 -6.88
CA GLU A 17 -20.63 -17.79 -6.64
C GLU A 17 -19.91 -19.06 -6.21
N LEU A 18 -18.73 -19.29 -6.79
CA LEU A 18 -17.79 -20.31 -6.36
C LEU A 18 -16.52 -19.61 -5.91
N MET A 19 -16.09 -19.88 -4.68
CA MET A 19 -14.91 -19.28 -4.06
C MET A 19 -13.84 -20.33 -3.76
N LEU A 20 -12.59 -20.02 -4.09
CA LEU A 20 -11.40 -20.71 -3.61
C LEU A 20 -10.70 -19.86 -2.54
N ILE A 21 -10.45 -20.46 -1.38
CA ILE A 21 -9.75 -19.85 -0.25
C ILE A 21 -8.40 -20.57 -0.10
N PRO A 22 -7.27 -19.94 -0.48
CA PRO A 22 -5.96 -20.60 -0.54
C PRO A 22 -5.17 -20.62 0.78
N GLY A 23 -5.77 -20.24 1.92
CA GLY A 23 -5.08 -20.07 3.20
C GLY A 23 -4.47 -21.36 3.80
N SER A 24 -4.05 -21.31 5.06
CA SER A 24 -3.47 -22.47 5.76
C SER A 24 -4.40 -23.68 5.85
N GLU A 25 -5.70 -23.45 5.75
CA GLU A 25 -6.75 -24.45 5.60
C GLU A 25 -7.48 -24.18 4.27
N PRO A 26 -6.97 -24.72 3.14
CA PRO A 26 -7.55 -24.47 1.83
C PRO A 26 -9.00 -24.95 1.73
N MET A 27 -9.86 -24.16 1.10
CA MET A 27 -11.29 -24.43 1.07
C MET A 27 -11.93 -24.02 -0.25
N VAL A 28 -12.98 -24.74 -0.65
CA VAL A 28 -13.90 -24.35 -1.71
C VAL A 28 -15.29 -24.13 -1.12
N ILE A 29 -15.87 -22.96 -1.39
CA ILE A 29 -17.23 -22.59 -0.96
C ILE A 29 -18.07 -22.28 -2.20
N GLY A 30 -19.31 -22.76 -2.23
CA GLY A 30 -20.30 -22.40 -3.24
C GLY A 30 -21.49 -21.71 -2.59
N ILE A 31 -21.85 -20.53 -3.10
CA ILE A 31 -22.92 -19.66 -2.57
C ILE A 31 -24.00 -19.46 -3.63
N ARG A 32 -25.27 -19.53 -3.23
CA ARG A 32 -26.43 -19.12 -4.02
C ARG A 32 -26.63 -17.62 -3.83
N MET A 33 -26.52 -16.86 -4.91
CA MET A 33 -26.70 -15.42 -4.88
C MET A 33 -28.18 -15.03 -4.99
N ASN A 34 -28.51 -13.75 -4.81
CA ASN A 34 -29.86 -13.18 -4.96
C ASN A 34 -30.92 -13.82 -4.03
N ARG A 35 -30.56 -14.22 -2.80
CA ARG A 35 -31.50 -14.79 -1.83
C ARG A 35 -31.60 -13.96 -0.56
N ASP A 36 -32.83 -13.67 -0.15
CA ASP A 36 -33.18 -13.01 1.12
C ASP A 36 -33.29 -14.03 2.29
N ASP A 37 -32.58 -15.17 2.20
CA ASP A 37 -32.65 -16.26 3.18
C ASP A 37 -31.77 -15.97 4.42
N GLU A 38 -31.90 -16.76 5.50
CA GLU A 38 -31.08 -16.60 6.72
C GLU A 38 -29.57 -16.68 6.43
N PRO A 39 -28.71 -15.88 7.10
CA PRO A 39 -27.26 -15.91 6.91
C PRO A 39 -26.69 -17.34 7.02
N GLY A 40 -25.99 -17.81 5.98
CA GLY A 40 -25.38 -19.15 5.94
C GLY A 40 -26.25 -20.26 5.33
N SER A 41 -27.53 -19.99 5.02
CA SER A 41 -28.41 -20.92 4.29
C SER A 41 -28.24 -20.87 2.76
N ASP A 42 -27.45 -19.91 2.29
CA ASP A 42 -27.05 -19.65 0.91
C ASP A 42 -25.91 -20.56 0.43
N GLN A 43 -25.15 -21.16 1.34
CA GLN A 43 -24.07 -22.10 1.00
C GLN A 43 -24.63 -23.43 0.51
N TYR A 44 -24.31 -23.80 -0.72
CA TYR A 44 -24.65 -25.12 -1.28
C TYR A 44 -23.45 -26.08 -1.31
N LEU A 45 -22.25 -25.57 -1.04
CA LEU A 45 -21.00 -26.31 -1.06
C LEU A 45 -20.04 -25.70 -0.02
N ARG A 46 -19.41 -26.55 0.78
CA ARG A 46 -18.29 -26.20 1.65
C ARG A 46 -17.40 -27.44 1.80
N GLU A 47 -16.22 -27.39 1.21
CA GLU A 47 -15.24 -28.47 1.24
C GLU A 47 -13.89 -27.92 1.69
N GLU A 48 -13.31 -28.55 2.71
CA GLU A 48 -11.98 -28.24 3.23
C GLU A 48 -10.98 -29.28 2.70
N PHE A 49 -9.78 -28.84 2.36
CA PHE A 49 -8.77 -29.66 1.71
C PHE A 49 -7.47 -29.65 2.52
N PRO A 50 -6.70 -30.74 2.47
CA PRO A 50 -5.42 -30.83 3.16
C PRO A 50 -4.35 -29.91 2.54
N ASP A 51 -4.48 -29.58 1.25
CA ASP A 51 -3.56 -28.70 0.55
C ASP A 51 -4.24 -27.92 -0.59
N ILE A 52 -3.53 -26.89 -1.07
CA ILE A 52 -4.03 -25.97 -2.08
C ILE A 52 -4.10 -26.59 -3.48
N ALA A 53 -3.31 -27.62 -3.77
CA ALA A 53 -3.36 -28.29 -5.07
C ALA A 53 -4.66 -29.09 -5.22
N GLU A 54 -5.06 -29.82 -4.17
CA GLU A 54 -6.34 -30.53 -4.13
C GLU A 54 -7.52 -29.56 -4.17
N ALA A 55 -7.46 -28.46 -3.42
CA ALA A 55 -8.49 -27.42 -3.44
C ALA A 55 -8.65 -26.77 -4.83
N ALA A 56 -7.55 -26.42 -5.49
CA ALA A 56 -7.58 -25.84 -6.84
C ALA A 56 -8.11 -26.84 -7.89
N ALA A 57 -7.78 -28.14 -7.76
CA ALA A 57 -8.33 -29.18 -8.61
C ALA A 57 -9.85 -29.34 -8.39
N ALA A 58 -10.30 -29.34 -7.14
CA ALA A 58 -11.73 -29.40 -6.80
C ALA A 58 -12.50 -28.18 -7.31
N PHE A 59 -11.94 -26.98 -7.15
CA PHE A 59 -12.51 -25.74 -7.67
C PHE A 59 -12.73 -25.79 -9.19
N ARG A 60 -11.74 -26.28 -9.95
CA ARG A 60 -11.90 -26.52 -11.40
C ARG A 60 -13.02 -27.52 -11.72
N ARG A 61 -13.11 -28.62 -10.97
CA ARG A 61 -14.18 -29.62 -11.15
C ARG A 61 -15.56 -29.01 -10.89
N HIS A 62 -15.76 -28.31 -9.79
CA HIS A 62 -17.04 -27.68 -9.46
C HIS A 62 -17.44 -26.59 -10.46
N ALA A 63 -16.48 -25.80 -10.95
CA ALA A 63 -16.72 -24.86 -12.03
C ALA A 63 -17.20 -25.57 -13.31
N ALA A 64 -16.55 -26.68 -13.68
CA ALA A 64 -16.95 -27.49 -14.84
C ALA A 64 -18.33 -28.15 -14.64
N GLU A 65 -18.65 -28.61 -13.42
CA GLU A 65 -19.97 -29.12 -13.07
C GLU A 65 -21.04 -28.05 -13.26
N LEU A 66 -20.84 -26.82 -12.77
CA LEU A 66 -21.78 -25.73 -12.99
C LEU A 66 -22.00 -25.47 -14.49
N VAL A 67 -20.93 -25.42 -15.28
CA VAL A 67 -21.04 -25.26 -16.75
C VAL A 67 -21.83 -26.41 -17.38
N ALA A 68 -21.57 -27.65 -16.97
CA ALA A 68 -22.31 -28.82 -17.46
C ALA A 68 -23.81 -28.79 -17.09
N HIS A 69 -24.17 -28.13 -15.99
CA HIS A 69 -25.56 -27.89 -15.58
C HIS A 69 -26.21 -26.69 -16.30
N GLY A 70 -25.54 -26.10 -17.28
CA GLY A 70 -26.06 -25.02 -18.11
C GLY A 70 -25.85 -23.62 -17.55
N TYR A 71 -24.95 -23.46 -16.58
CA TYR A 71 -24.52 -22.15 -16.11
C TYR A 71 -23.43 -21.56 -17.03
N VAL A 72 -23.41 -20.24 -17.13
CA VAL A 72 -22.41 -19.46 -17.85
C VAL A 72 -21.53 -18.72 -16.85
N GLU A 73 -20.22 -18.97 -16.88
CA GLU A 73 -19.27 -18.17 -16.12
C GLU A 73 -19.25 -16.73 -16.65
N THR A 74 -19.41 -15.76 -15.76
CA THR A 74 -19.55 -14.34 -16.08
C THR A 74 -18.25 -13.58 -15.85
N HIS A 75 -18.09 -12.42 -16.48
CA HIS A 75 -16.88 -11.58 -16.37
C HIS A 75 -16.69 -10.92 -14.99
N HIS A 76 -17.62 -11.09 -14.05
CA HIS A 76 -17.51 -10.53 -12.71
C HIS A 76 -16.43 -11.26 -11.91
N THR A 77 -15.72 -10.52 -11.05
CA THR A 77 -14.58 -11.05 -10.28
C THR A 77 -14.50 -10.52 -8.85
N ARG A 78 -15.38 -9.61 -8.42
CA ARG A 78 -15.34 -9.05 -7.07
C ARG A 78 -16.11 -9.95 -6.10
N TYR A 79 -15.43 -10.64 -5.20
CA TYR A 79 -16.06 -11.54 -4.20
C TYR A 79 -17.02 -10.82 -3.22
N THR A 80 -16.95 -9.48 -3.15
CA THR A 80 -17.89 -8.67 -2.37
C THR A 80 -19.22 -8.41 -3.08
N LEU A 81 -19.34 -8.82 -4.33
CA LEU A 81 -20.55 -8.67 -5.13
C LEU A 81 -21.66 -9.58 -4.58
N ARG A 82 -22.76 -8.99 -4.13
CA ARG A 82 -23.89 -9.76 -3.55
C ARG A 82 -24.90 -10.23 -4.59
N ASN A 83 -25.04 -9.49 -5.68
CA ASN A 83 -25.95 -9.78 -6.79
C ASN A 83 -25.25 -9.48 -8.12
N LEU A 84 -25.49 -10.30 -9.15
CA LEU A 84 -25.02 -9.98 -10.49
C LEU A 84 -25.81 -8.81 -11.08
N LEU A 85 -25.19 -8.09 -12.02
CA LEU A 85 -25.89 -7.08 -12.82
C LEU A 85 -27.00 -7.73 -13.67
N PRO A 86 -28.07 -6.99 -14.00
CA PRO A 86 -29.05 -7.46 -14.99
C PRO A 86 -28.35 -7.81 -16.31
N ASP A 87 -28.57 -9.02 -16.82
CA ASP A 87 -27.95 -9.58 -18.04
C ASP A 87 -26.40 -9.71 -17.98
N PRO A 88 -25.88 -10.59 -17.09
CA PRO A 88 -24.45 -10.72 -16.90
C PRO A 88 -23.76 -11.33 -18.13
N GLN A 89 -22.77 -10.62 -18.66
CA GLN A 89 -22.04 -11.07 -19.84
C GLN A 89 -21.09 -12.23 -19.52
N ALA A 90 -21.00 -13.18 -20.45
CA ALA A 90 -20.09 -14.31 -20.37
C ALA A 90 -18.62 -13.85 -20.25
N LYS A 91 -17.83 -14.58 -19.46
CA LYS A 91 -16.40 -14.33 -19.30
C LYS A 91 -15.65 -14.62 -20.61
N PRO A 92 -14.88 -13.66 -21.16
CA PRO A 92 -14.02 -13.88 -22.31
C PRO A 92 -12.94 -14.95 -22.04
N ASP A 93 -12.52 -15.67 -23.07
CA ASP A 93 -11.58 -16.78 -22.90
C ASP A 93 -10.20 -16.36 -22.38
N TRP A 94 -9.73 -15.15 -22.73
CA TRP A 94 -8.47 -14.62 -22.20
C TRP A 94 -8.53 -14.37 -20.69
N GLN A 95 -9.70 -13.99 -20.13
CA GLN A 95 -9.90 -13.85 -18.69
C GLN A 95 -9.92 -15.21 -17.99
N LYS A 96 -10.58 -16.21 -18.59
CA LYS A 96 -10.52 -17.60 -18.09
C LYS A 96 -9.07 -18.14 -18.10
N GLY A 97 -8.29 -17.76 -19.11
CA GLY A 97 -6.88 -18.12 -19.17
C GLY A 97 -6.04 -17.45 -18.08
N LEU A 98 -6.32 -16.20 -17.71
CA LEU A 98 -5.71 -15.54 -16.55
C LEU A 98 -6.13 -16.18 -15.22
N ASP A 99 -7.39 -16.61 -15.11
CA ASP A 99 -7.84 -17.37 -13.93
C ASP A 99 -7.05 -18.67 -13.78
N GLU A 100 -6.87 -19.39 -14.89
CA GLU A 100 -6.07 -20.62 -14.89
C GLU A 100 -4.61 -20.34 -14.50
N LEU A 101 -4.01 -19.26 -15.01
CA LEU A 101 -2.65 -18.86 -14.64
C LEU A 101 -2.52 -18.56 -13.14
N MET A 102 -3.48 -17.85 -12.57
CA MET A 102 -3.55 -17.56 -11.14
C MET A 102 -3.72 -18.83 -10.30
N MET A 103 -4.55 -19.78 -10.71
CA MET A 103 -4.68 -21.07 -10.02
C MET A 103 -3.39 -21.89 -10.10
N LEU A 104 -2.75 -21.93 -11.27
CA LEU A 104 -1.43 -22.56 -11.43
C LEU A 104 -0.36 -21.86 -10.60
N ALA A 105 -0.48 -20.56 -10.36
CA ALA A 105 0.45 -19.82 -9.56
C ALA A 105 0.43 -20.16 -8.06
N LEU A 106 -0.67 -20.75 -7.57
CA LEU A 106 -0.83 -21.19 -6.17
C LEU A 106 -0.16 -22.54 -5.90
N SER A 107 -0.17 -23.46 -6.85
CA SER A 107 0.23 -24.86 -6.60
C SER A 107 0.76 -25.61 -7.81
N GLY A 108 0.73 -25.00 -9.00
CA GLY A 108 1.08 -25.64 -10.27
C GLY A 108 2.58 -25.59 -10.55
N PRO A 109 3.16 -26.59 -11.24
CA PRO A 109 4.55 -26.57 -11.67
C PRO A 109 4.88 -25.36 -12.57
N LEU A 110 6.10 -24.82 -12.46
CA LEU A 110 6.57 -23.70 -13.30
C LEU A 110 6.43 -23.97 -14.81
N ALA A 111 6.59 -25.23 -15.24
CA ALA A 111 6.42 -25.62 -16.64
C ALA A 111 4.97 -25.48 -17.14
N GLU A 112 3.97 -25.68 -16.26
CA GLU A 112 2.56 -25.50 -16.61
C GLU A 112 2.20 -24.01 -16.62
N GLN A 113 2.72 -23.24 -15.67
CA GLN A 113 2.60 -21.78 -15.68
C GLN A 113 3.18 -21.19 -16.98
N ALA A 114 4.35 -21.65 -17.42
CA ALA A 114 4.97 -21.22 -18.67
C ALA A 114 4.11 -21.54 -19.91
N LYS A 115 3.57 -22.76 -20.00
CA LYS A 115 2.62 -23.12 -21.06
C LYS A 115 1.40 -22.22 -21.07
N GLN A 116 0.86 -21.90 -19.90
CA GLN A 116 -0.30 -21.04 -19.77
C GLN A 116 0.00 -19.59 -20.18
N LEU A 117 1.16 -19.06 -19.81
CA LEU A 117 1.64 -17.76 -20.29
C LEU A 117 1.76 -17.75 -21.81
N ASP A 118 2.35 -18.79 -22.41
CA ASP A 118 2.48 -18.91 -23.87
C ASP A 118 1.13 -18.95 -24.60
N LEU A 119 0.12 -19.60 -24.02
CA LEU A 119 -1.25 -19.64 -24.57
C LEU A 119 -1.94 -18.27 -24.55
N LEU A 120 -1.55 -17.39 -23.63
CA LEU A 120 -2.12 -16.05 -23.47
C LEU A 120 -1.45 -14.99 -24.35
N LYS A 121 -0.28 -15.29 -24.95
CA LYS A 121 0.41 -14.38 -25.88
C LYS A 121 -0.46 -14.04 -27.08
N GLY A 122 -0.44 -12.77 -27.48
CA GLY A 122 -1.26 -12.26 -28.58
C GLY A 122 -2.75 -12.09 -28.25
N THR A 123 -3.15 -12.35 -27.01
CA THR A 123 -4.50 -12.02 -26.51
C THR A 123 -4.46 -10.71 -25.71
N PRO A 124 -5.61 -10.08 -25.40
CA PRO A 124 -5.63 -8.90 -24.52
C PRO A 124 -4.98 -9.11 -23.15
N ALA A 125 -4.91 -10.36 -22.66
CA ALA A 125 -4.29 -10.70 -21.39
C ALA A 125 -2.81 -10.28 -21.30
N GLU A 126 -2.07 -10.30 -22.42
CA GLU A 126 -0.64 -9.99 -22.44
C GLU A 126 -0.31 -8.57 -21.94
N HIS A 127 -1.29 -7.67 -21.99
CA HIS A 127 -1.17 -6.29 -21.53
C HIS A 127 -1.85 -6.04 -20.17
N GLU A 128 -2.35 -7.08 -19.50
CA GLU A 128 -2.90 -6.94 -18.15
C GLU A 128 -1.78 -6.99 -17.10
N PRO A 129 -1.82 -6.15 -16.06
CA PRO A 129 -0.82 -6.17 -15.00
C PRO A 129 -0.62 -7.55 -14.35
N LEU A 130 -1.71 -8.30 -14.18
CA LEU A 130 -1.69 -9.64 -13.61
C LEU A 130 -0.86 -10.63 -14.46
N TYR A 131 -0.97 -10.55 -15.78
CA TYR A 131 -0.16 -11.35 -16.69
C TYR A 131 1.32 -10.99 -16.58
N LEU A 132 1.62 -9.69 -16.64
CA LEU A 132 2.99 -9.17 -16.62
C LEU A 132 3.69 -9.55 -15.31
N TRP A 133 2.99 -9.46 -14.18
CA TRP A 133 3.47 -9.92 -12.88
C TRP A 133 3.82 -11.41 -12.88
N HIS A 134 2.94 -12.27 -13.41
CA HIS A 134 3.23 -13.71 -13.49
C HIS A 134 4.38 -14.04 -14.44
N ALA A 135 4.48 -13.34 -15.56
CA ALA A 135 5.59 -13.49 -16.50
C ALA A 135 6.91 -13.10 -15.83
N ALA A 136 6.96 -11.96 -15.14
CA ALA A 136 8.12 -11.52 -14.37
C ALA A 136 8.50 -12.53 -13.29
N ARG A 137 7.51 -13.04 -12.54
CA ARG A 137 7.74 -14.00 -11.44
C ARG A 137 8.35 -15.30 -11.96
N ARG A 138 7.89 -15.76 -13.12
CA ARG A 138 8.41 -16.97 -13.77
C ARG A 138 9.83 -16.76 -14.27
N ASP A 139 10.12 -15.61 -14.88
CA ASP A 139 11.48 -15.28 -15.36
C ASP A 139 12.47 -15.13 -14.19
N TYR A 140 12.04 -14.49 -13.10
CA TYR A 140 12.79 -14.40 -11.85
C TYR A 140 13.07 -15.79 -11.26
N ALA A 141 12.04 -16.65 -11.14
CA ALA A 141 12.18 -17.99 -10.57
C ALA A 141 13.04 -18.93 -11.45
N ALA A 142 13.07 -18.72 -12.77
CA ALA A 142 13.94 -19.47 -13.68
C ALA A 142 15.42 -19.11 -13.52
N GLY A 143 15.73 -17.86 -13.16
CA GLY A 143 17.09 -17.38 -12.91
C GLY A 143 17.95 -17.23 -14.17
N ASP A 144 17.36 -17.25 -15.36
CA ASP A 144 18.10 -17.22 -16.63
C ASP A 144 18.20 -15.81 -17.25
N ASP A 145 17.26 -14.90 -16.96
CA ASP A 145 17.23 -13.52 -17.49
C ASP A 145 16.80 -12.51 -16.40
N PRO A 146 17.71 -12.09 -15.51
CA PRO A 146 17.44 -11.07 -14.49
C PRO A 146 16.86 -9.77 -15.08
N ALA A 147 17.41 -9.33 -16.21
CA ALA A 147 16.96 -8.12 -16.89
C ALA A 147 15.56 -8.28 -17.48
N GLY A 148 15.19 -9.48 -17.94
CA GLY A 148 13.84 -9.83 -18.37
C GLY A 148 12.81 -9.74 -17.26
N ALA A 149 13.13 -10.30 -16.09
CA ALA A 149 12.28 -10.21 -14.92
C ALA A 149 12.02 -8.75 -14.50
N VAL A 150 13.09 -7.92 -14.44
CA VAL A 150 12.97 -6.49 -14.13
C VAL A 150 12.06 -5.79 -15.14
N ARG A 151 12.32 -5.92 -16.45
CA ARG A 151 11.52 -5.25 -17.49
C ARG A 151 10.03 -5.58 -17.38
N LEU A 152 9.69 -6.85 -17.16
CA LEU A 152 8.29 -7.28 -17.05
C LEU A 152 7.63 -6.76 -15.77
N ALA A 153 8.35 -6.75 -14.65
CA ALA A 153 7.84 -6.21 -13.38
C ALA A 153 7.65 -4.68 -13.45
N GLU A 154 8.59 -3.94 -14.04
CA GLU A 154 8.43 -2.51 -14.32
C GLU A 154 7.23 -2.23 -15.22
N GLN A 155 7.06 -3.04 -16.27
CA GLN A 155 5.92 -2.91 -17.17
C GLN A 155 4.60 -3.15 -16.44
N ALA A 156 4.54 -4.15 -15.55
CA ALA A 156 3.36 -4.42 -14.73
C ALA A 156 3.01 -3.21 -13.84
N HIS A 157 4.00 -2.66 -13.15
CA HIS A 157 3.82 -1.49 -12.28
C HIS A 157 3.37 -0.25 -13.05
N ASN A 158 4.02 0.04 -14.18
CA ASN A 158 3.69 1.16 -15.04
C ASN A 158 2.27 1.06 -15.62
N GLU A 159 1.83 -0.15 -15.99
CA GLU A 159 0.50 -0.38 -16.54
C GLU A 159 -0.61 -0.14 -15.50
N ILE A 160 -0.42 -0.60 -14.25
CA ILE A 160 -1.36 -0.29 -13.15
C ILE A 160 -1.51 1.22 -12.99
N ARG A 161 -0.38 1.94 -12.89
CA ARG A 161 -0.39 3.39 -12.68
C ARG A 161 -1.00 4.13 -13.86
N ALA A 162 -0.72 3.72 -15.10
CA ALA A 162 -1.29 4.32 -16.31
C ALA A 162 -2.82 4.13 -16.38
N ARG A 163 -3.30 2.93 -16.04
CA ARG A 163 -4.74 2.64 -16.00
C ARG A 163 -5.45 3.41 -14.88
N ARG A 164 -4.87 3.45 -13.68
CA ARG A 164 -5.36 4.29 -12.57
C ARG A 164 -5.47 5.76 -12.98
N ALA A 165 -4.42 6.32 -13.57
CA ALA A 165 -4.39 7.73 -13.99
C ALA A 165 -5.42 8.06 -15.09
N SER A 166 -5.74 7.10 -15.96
CA SER A 166 -6.73 7.25 -17.03
C SER A 166 -8.15 6.81 -16.63
N GLY A 167 -8.34 6.31 -15.42
CA GLY A 167 -9.62 5.75 -14.96
C GLY A 167 -10.03 4.46 -15.71
N GLN A 168 -9.08 3.78 -16.36
CA GLN A 168 -9.32 2.54 -17.07
C GLN A 168 -9.28 1.34 -16.10
N PRO A 169 -10.21 0.38 -16.22
CA PRO A 169 -10.17 -0.83 -15.41
C PRO A 169 -9.05 -1.76 -15.86
N HIS A 170 -8.63 -2.65 -14.96
CA HIS A 170 -7.72 -3.76 -15.25
C HIS A 170 -8.28 -5.06 -14.65
N TYR A 171 -7.82 -6.20 -15.16
CA TYR A 171 -8.22 -7.51 -14.67
C TYR A 171 -7.27 -8.01 -13.58
N ALA A 172 -7.76 -8.08 -12.35
CA ALA A 172 -6.99 -8.54 -11.18
C ALA A 172 -7.58 -9.78 -10.49
N TRP A 173 -8.65 -10.38 -11.03
CA TRP A 173 -9.38 -11.54 -10.49
C TRP A 173 -9.47 -11.61 -8.95
N SER A 174 -10.43 -10.89 -8.35
CA SER A 174 -10.66 -10.85 -6.90
C SER A 174 -9.52 -10.29 -6.04
N ILE A 175 -8.38 -9.92 -6.63
CA ILE A 175 -7.30 -9.18 -5.96
C ILE A 175 -7.62 -7.69 -6.03
N SER A 176 -7.37 -6.96 -4.94
CA SER A 176 -7.49 -5.50 -4.92
C SER A 176 -6.38 -4.88 -5.79
N GLU A 177 -6.61 -3.70 -6.36
CA GLU A 177 -5.56 -3.02 -7.15
C GLU A 177 -4.29 -2.79 -6.31
N ASN A 178 -4.47 -2.38 -5.05
CA ASN A 178 -3.37 -2.11 -4.12
C ASN A 178 -2.60 -3.39 -3.78
N ASP A 179 -3.31 -4.50 -3.51
CA ASP A 179 -2.69 -5.79 -3.22
C ASP A 179 -1.89 -6.30 -4.43
N LEU A 180 -2.35 -6.04 -5.66
CA LEU A 180 -1.64 -6.42 -6.88
C LEU A 180 -0.39 -5.55 -7.09
N GLU A 181 -0.50 -4.23 -6.87
CA GLU A 181 0.62 -3.31 -6.96
C GLU A 181 1.71 -3.64 -5.93
N GLU A 182 1.32 -3.93 -4.68
CA GLU A 182 2.23 -4.40 -3.63
C GLU A 182 3.03 -5.63 -4.08
N ARG A 183 2.34 -6.68 -4.56
CA ARG A 183 2.99 -7.91 -5.06
C ARG A 183 3.91 -7.70 -6.26
N ILE A 184 3.60 -6.72 -7.10
CA ILE A 184 4.46 -6.34 -8.22
C ILE A 184 5.72 -5.65 -7.70
N LEU A 185 5.58 -4.72 -6.75
CA LEU A 185 6.69 -3.99 -6.16
C LEU A 185 7.61 -4.91 -5.33
N GLU A 186 7.05 -5.88 -4.58
CA GLU A 186 7.83 -6.90 -3.87
C GLU A 186 8.74 -7.67 -4.84
N LEU A 187 8.15 -8.20 -5.93
CA LEU A 187 8.90 -8.90 -6.96
C LEU A 187 9.91 -7.99 -7.68
N LEU A 188 9.53 -6.74 -7.95
CA LEU A 188 10.42 -5.78 -8.61
C LEU A 188 11.64 -5.46 -7.76
N CYS A 189 11.47 -5.31 -6.44
CA CYS A 189 12.56 -5.15 -5.49
C CYS A 189 13.54 -6.33 -5.54
N ASP A 190 13.01 -7.55 -5.50
CA ASP A 190 13.80 -8.78 -5.61
C ASP A 190 14.51 -8.90 -6.96
N ALA A 191 13.81 -8.60 -8.05
CA ALA A 191 14.36 -8.64 -9.40
C ALA A 191 15.50 -7.62 -9.58
N TYR A 192 15.39 -6.42 -9.00
CA TYR A 192 16.47 -5.44 -9.01
C TYR A 192 17.71 -5.92 -8.26
N LEU A 193 17.55 -6.48 -7.06
CA LEU A 193 18.68 -7.06 -6.32
C LEU A 193 19.34 -8.20 -7.11
N TYR A 194 18.52 -9.05 -7.73
CA TYR A 194 19.01 -10.15 -8.56
C TYR A 194 19.73 -9.68 -9.84
N ALA A 195 19.40 -8.48 -10.33
CA ALA A 195 20.07 -7.81 -11.43
C ALA A 195 21.25 -6.92 -10.99
N ASP A 196 21.71 -7.04 -9.73
CA ASP A 196 22.77 -6.22 -9.12
C ASP A 196 22.49 -4.70 -9.09
N ASP A 197 21.20 -4.30 -9.03
CA ASP A 197 20.77 -2.89 -8.90
C ASP A 197 20.21 -2.61 -7.50
N ALA A 198 21.10 -2.51 -6.51
CA ALA A 198 20.73 -2.27 -5.12
C ALA A 198 20.08 -0.89 -4.89
N ASP A 199 20.42 0.11 -5.70
CA ASP A 199 19.84 1.46 -5.61
C ASP A 199 18.36 1.46 -6.01
N ALA A 200 18.02 0.80 -7.12
CA ALA A 200 16.63 0.65 -7.55
C ALA A 200 15.84 -0.22 -6.57
N ALA A 201 16.43 -1.34 -6.11
CA ALA A 201 15.80 -2.19 -5.10
C ALA A 201 15.49 -1.44 -3.80
N LEU A 202 16.43 -0.65 -3.28
CA LEU A 202 16.22 0.12 -2.07
C LEU A 202 15.09 1.15 -2.25
N LYS A 203 15.06 1.86 -3.37
CA LYS A 203 13.97 2.81 -3.68
C LYS A 203 12.61 2.11 -3.73
N THR A 204 12.55 0.91 -4.30
CA THR A 204 11.32 0.10 -4.34
C THR A 204 10.91 -0.37 -2.94
N ALA A 205 11.85 -0.86 -2.13
CA ALA A 205 11.59 -1.27 -0.74
C ALA A 205 11.12 -0.10 0.14
N GLU A 206 11.73 1.08 -0.01
CA GLU A 206 11.31 2.31 0.68
C GLU A 206 9.93 2.77 0.22
N HIS A 207 9.59 2.59 -1.06
CA HIS A 207 8.24 2.87 -1.55
C HIS A 207 7.21 1.90 -0.95
N LEU A 208 7.50 0.59 -0.92
CA LEU A 208 6.66 -0.42 -0.27
C LEU A 208 6.42 -0.11 1.22
N CYS A 209 7.48 0.23 1.96
CA CYS A 209 7.34 0.62 3.37
C CYS A 209 6.42 1.82 3.56
N ARG A 210 6.32 2.71 2.56
CA ARG A 210 5.47 3.91 2.60
C ARG A 210 4.02 3.62 2.22
N THR A 211 3.77 2.75 1.24
CA THR A 211 2.41 2.52 0.69
C THR A 211 1.70 1.31 1.27
N ALA A 212 2.46 0.31 1.75
CA ALA A 212 1.95 -0.92 2.35
C ALA A 212 2.86 -1.34 3.51
N PRO A 213 2.89 -0.57 4.63
CA PRO A 213 3.80 -0.86 5.73
C PRO A 213 3.48 -2.22 6.37
N ASN A 214 4.45 -3.13 6.38
CA ASN A 214 4.39 -4.38 7.12
C ASN A 214 5.81 -4.78 7.61
N HIS A 215 5.88 -5.75 8.51
CA HIS A 215 7.15 -6.21 9.10
C HIS A 215 8.14 -6.75 8.06
N GLU A 216 7.65 -7.48 7.06
CA GLU A 216 8.48 -8.11 6.03
C GLU A 216 9.12 -7.06 5.11
N HIS A 217 8.39 -6.01 4.74
CA HIS A 217 8.90 -4.89 3.94
C HIS A 217 9.99 -4.11 4.67
N ILE A 218 9.79 -3.84 5.97
CA ILE A 218 10.79 -3.15 6.79
C ILE A 218 12.05 -4.01 6.93
N LEU A 219 11.88 -5.31 7.18
CA LEU A 219 13.01 -6.24 7.24
C LEU A 219 13.78 -6.26 5.92
N LYS A 220 13.07 -6.38 4.78
CA LYS A 220 13.68 -6.35 3.45
C LYS A 220 14.47 -5.08 3.20
N ARG A 221 13.91 -3.92 3.56
CA ARG A 221 14.62 -2.63 3.49
C ARG A 221 15.89 -2.67 4.34
N ALA A 222 15.80 -3.13 5.59
CA ALA A 222 16.91 -3.19 6.52
C ALA A 222 18.04 -4.12 6.01
N GLU A 223 17.69 -5.27 5.44
CA GLU A 223 18.63 -6.20 4.81
C GLU A 223 19.39 -5.53 3.65
N ILE A 224 18.67 -4.85 2.75
CA ILE A 224 19.26 -4.13 1.61
C ILE A 224 20.21 -3.04 2.12
N VAL A 225 19.76 -2.20 3.07
CA VAL A 225 20.58 -1.13 3.64
C VAL A 225 21.83 -1.69 4.31
N CYS A 226 21.69 -2.74 5.13
CA CYS A 226 22.81 -3.33 5.86
C CYS A 226 23.86 -3.95 4.91
N GLY A 227 23.40 -4.64 3.86
CA GLY A 227 24.23 -5.35 2.91
C GLY A 227 24.91 -4.46 1.87
N TYR A 228 24.22 -3.44 1.36
CA TYR A 228 24.65 -2.68 0.18
C TYR A 228 24.99 -1.20 0.45
N PHE A 229 24.54 -0.63 1.57
CA PHE A 229 24.66 0.82 1.87
C PHE A 229 25.35 1.08 3.22
N PRO A 230 26.67 0.88 3.34
CA PRO A 230 27.40 1.02 4.61
C PRO A 230 27.23 2.38 5.31
N GLU A 231 27.08 3.46 4.55
CA GLU A 231 26.85 4.82 5.04
C GLU A 231 25.47 5.02 5.67
N ARG A 232 24.49 4.18 5.30
CA ARG A 232 23.13 4.15 5.85
C ARG A 232 22.92 3.04 6.88
N ARG A 233 23.95 2.23 7.18
CA ARG A 233 23.85 1.04 8.04
C ARG A 233 23.14 1.27 9.37
N GLU A 234 23.35 2.43 10.02
CA GLU A 234 22.67 2.72 11.28
C GLU A 234 21.13 2.72 11.17
N GLU A 235 20.56 2.95 9.98
CA GLU A 235 19.11 2.85 9.74
C GLU A 235 18.64 1.40 9.88
N ALA A 236 19.36 0.44 9.30
CA ALA A 236 19.06 -0.98 9.46
C ALA A 236 19.22 -1.46 10.92
N LEU A 237 20.19 -0.89 11.66
CA LEU A 237 20.34 -1.19 13.08
C LEU A 237 19.21 -0.59 13.92
N ASP A 238 18.68 0.59 13.54
CA ASP A 238 17.49 1.16 14.18
C ASP A 238 16.27 0.25 13.99
N ASP A 239 16.06 -0.25 12.77
CA ASP A 239 14.96 -1.17 12.46
C ASP A 239 15.08 -2.45 13.28
N ALA A 240 16.27 -3.06 13.30
CA ALA A 240 16.54 -4.24 14.11
C ALA A 240 16.29 -3.97 15.59
N TYR A 241 16.76 -2.83 16.12
CA TYR A 241 16.53 -2.48 17.52
C TYR A 241 15.04 -2.37 17.87
N GLN A 242 14.25 -1.78 16.98
CA GLN A 242 12.82 -1.56 17.20
C GLN A 242 11.98 -2.83 16.99
N TRP A 243 12.27 -3.61 15.95
CA TRP A 243 11.37 -4.64 15.43
C TRP A 243 11.86 -6.08 15.66
N SER A 244 13.09 -6.29 16.12
CA SER A 244 13.67 -7.63 16.36
C SER A 244 12.85 -8.55 17.26
N ARG A 245 12.01 -8.01 18.15
CA ARG A 245 11.09 -8.81 18.98
C ARG A 245 10.09 -9.65 18.15
N PHE A 246 9.89 -9.30 16.89
CA PHE A 246 9.04 -10.01 15.94
C PHE A 246 9.80 -11.00 15.05
N GLY A 247 11.12 -11.16 15.24
CA GLY A 247 11.98 -12.09 14.50
C GLY A 247 12.46 -11.60 13.13
N GLY A 248 13.41 -12.31 12.53
CA GLY A 248 13.91 -12.08 11.16
C GLY A 248 15.14 -11.17 11.06
N TYR A 249 15.52 -10.48 12.14
CA TYR A 249 16.66 -9.54 12.17
C TYR A 249 17.97 -10.19 12.64
N GLU A 250 18.05 -11.52 12.73
CA GLU A 250 19.18 -12.24 13.33
C GLU A 250 20.50 -11.90 12.64
N ASP A 251 20.50 -11.79 11.31
CA ASP A 251 21.69 -11.46 10.52
C ASP A 251 22.15 -10.00 10.74
N ILE A 252 21.21 -9.07 10.93
CA ILE A 252 21.52 -7.67 11.22
C ILE A 252 22.03 -7.51 12.65
N ILE A 253 21.45 -8.23 13.62
CA ILE A 253 21.90 -8.24 15.01
C ILE A 253 23.28 -8.88 15.15
N ALA A 254 23.57 -9.90 14.34
CA ALA A 254 24.89 -10.53 14.28
C ALA A 254 25.96 -9.64 13.62
N PHE A 255 25.56 -8.53 12.97
CA PHE A 255 26.46 -7.68 12.24
C PHE A 255 27.53 -7.03 13.16
N PRO A 256 28.82 -7.04 12.77
CA PRO A 256 29.88 -6.39 13.54
C PRO A 256 29.57 -4.90 13.78
N GLY A 257 29.36 -4.54 15.04
CA GLY A 257 29.03 -3.17 15.47
C GLY A 257 27.63 -3.00 16.06
N TYR A 258 26.73 -3.99 15.92
CA TYR A 258 25.40 -3.90 16.54
C TYR A 258 25.47 -3.76 18.07
N ALA A 259 26.30 -4.56 18.75
CA ALA A 259 26.46 -4.48 20.22
C ALA A 259 27.00 -3.11 20.69
N GLU A 260 27.88 -2.48 19.92
CA GLU A 260 28.37 -1.13 20.21
C GLU A 260 27.25 -0.11 19.99
N TYR A 261 26.55 -0.21 18.85
CA TYR A 261 25.39 0.62 18.54
C TYR A 261 24.33 0.55 19.65
N GLU A 262 23.95 -0.66 20.07
CA GLU A 262 22.96 -0.92 21.12
C GLU A 262 23.39 -0.29 22.45
N SER A 263 24.66 -0.42 22.82
CA SER A 263 25.22 0.18 24.04
C SER A 263 25.15 1.71 24.00
N ARG A 264 25.48 2.32 22.85
CA ARG A 264 25.36 3.78 22.66
C ARG A 264 23.91 4.25 22.73
N ARG A 265 22.99 3.46 22.15
CA ARG A 265 21.54 3.71 22.15
C ARG A 265 20.99 3.76 23.57
N LYS A 266 21.29 2.74 24.38
CA LYS A 266 20.87 2.65 25.79
C LYS A 266 21.48 3.74 26.67
N ALA A 267 22.70 4.19 26.37
CA ALA A 267 23.35 5.27 27.10
C ALA A 267 22.73 6.66 26.84
N GLY A 268 21.91 6.83 25.79
CA GLY A 268 21.21 8.09 25.52
C GLY A 268 22.10 9.28 25.15
N SER A 269 23.32 9.03 24.64
CA SER A 269 24.35 10.06 24.41
C SER A 269 24.38 10.66 22.99
N ALA A 270 23.56 10.15 22.06
CA ALA A 270 23.44 10.69 20.71
C ALA A 270 22.31 11.73 20.62
N ARG A 271 22.41 12.65 19.65
CA ARG A 271 21.30 13.53 19.29
C ARG A 271 20.07 12.66 19.01
N SER A 272 18.97 12.92 19.72
CA SER A 272 17.76 12.07 19.71
C SER A 272 16.96 12.17 18.42
N TRP A 273 17.43 12.92 17.43
CA TRP A 273 16.86 12.95 16.09
C TRP A 273 17.90 13.34 15.03
N ARG A 274 17.64 12.95 13.78
CA ARG A 274 18.40 13.35 12.60
C ARG A 274 17.51 13.33 11.35
N TRP A 275 17.92 14.05 10.32
CA TRP A 275 17.25 14.00 9.02
C TRP A 275 17.79 12.89 8.15
N ARG A 276 16.93 12.18 7.41
CA ARG A 276 17.34 11.47 6.20
C ARG A 276 17.76 12.49 5.11
N PRO A 277 18.59 12.07 4.14
CA PRO A 277 18.75 12.85 2.91
C PRO A 277 17.38 13.10 2.27
N GLY A 278 17.08 14.37 1.98
CA GLY A 278 15.85 14.74 1.30
C GLY A 278 16.01 14.74 -0.21
N THR A 279 14.89 14.80 -0.92
CA THR A 279 14.82 15.03 -2.37
C THR A 279 14.25 16.43 -2.63
N PRO A 280 15.10 17.47 -2.75
CA PRO A 280 14.64 18.85 -2.91
C PRO A 280 13.74 19.01 -4.14
N ALA A 281 12.61 19.69 -3.97
CA ALA A 281 11.67 19.94 -5.06
C ALA A 281 12.15 21.06 -5.98
N SER A 282 11.74 21.03 -7.25
CA SER A 282 11.89 22.18 -8.13
C SER A 282 10.76 23.19 -7.91
N GLU A 283 10.98 24.46 -8.29
CA GLU A 283 9.92 25.48 -8.30
C GLU A 283 8.73 25.07 -9.18
N ALA A 284 8.97 24.28 -10.23
CA ALA A 284 7.92 23.77 -11.10
C ALA A 284 7.03 22.75 -10.38
N ASP A 285 7.62 21.88 -9.57
CA ASP A 285 6.89 20.86 -8.78
C ASP A 285 6.05 21.53 -7.69
N VAL A 286 6.64 22.48 -6.96
CA VAL A 286 5.90 23.28 -5.97
C VAL A 286 4.74 24.05 -6.63
N SER A 287 4.98 24.66 -7.79
CA SER A 287 3.94 25.36 -8.54
C SER A 287 2.86 24.42 -9.08
N ALA A 288 3.19 23.17 -9.41
CA ALA A 288 2.21 22.16 -9.79
C ALA A 288 1.35 21.74 -8.60
N ALA A 289 1.96 21.51 -7.44
CA ALA A 289 1.26 21.19 -6.19
C ALA A 289 0.27 22.28 -5.78
N GLN A 290 0.70 23.55 -5.82
CA GLN A 290 -0.17 24.70 -5.55
C GLN A 290 -1.37 24.77 -6.50
N ARG A 291 -1.17 24.47 -7.80
CA ARG A 291 -2.27 24.40 -8.77
C ARG A 291 -3.22 23.25 -8.48
N ALA A 292 -2.69 22.09 -8.10
CA ALA A 292 -3.50 20.91 -7.75
C ALA A 292 -4.34 21.14 -6.48
N LEU A 293 -3.77 21.82 -5.48
CA LEU A 293 -4.47 22.21 -4.25
C LEU A 293 -5.41 23.41 -4.44
N GLY A 294 -5.22 24.20 -5.50
CA GLY A 294 -5.99 25.43 -5.74
C GLY A 294 -5.61 26.61 -4.82
N VAL A 295 -4.46 26.54 -4.15
CA VAL A 295 -4.01 27.52 -3.15
C VAL A 295 -2.49 27.79 -3.25
N ARG A 296 -2.03 28.88 -2.65
CA ARG A 296 -0.59 29.13 -2.46
C ARG A 296 -0.13 28.53 -1.14
N LEU A 297 1.02 27.85 -1.15
CA LEU A 297 1.67 27.37 0.06
C LEU A 297 2.38 28.54 0.80
N PRO A 298 2.34 28.56 2.14
CA PRO A 298 3.12 29.49 2.97
C PRO A 298 4.60 29.46 2.61
N ASP A 299 5.27 30.62 2.73
CA ASP A 299 6.64 30.80 2.23
C ASP A 299 7.65 29.91 2.98
N ASP A 300 7.50 29.73 4.29
CA ASP A 300 8.36 28.86 5.11
C ASP A 300 8.27 27.39 4.70
N TYR A 301 7.05 26.88 4.48
CA TYR A 301 6.86 25.52 3.98
C TYR A 301 7.33 25.35 2.53
N ARG A 302 7.13 26.37 1.68
CA ARG A 302 7.69 26.37 0.32
C ARG A 302 9.22 26.28 0.34
N ASP A 303 9.87 27.07 1.18
CA ASP A 303 11.34 27.06 1.30
C ASP A 303 11.85 25.71 1.84
N PHE A 304 11.09 25.07 2.74
CA PHE A 304 11.35 23.70 3.18
C PHE A 304 11.28 22.71 2.01
N LEU A 305 10.23 22.75 1.18
CA LEU A 305 10.10 21.87 0.01
C LEU A 305 11.24 22.09 -1.00
N LEU A 306 11.66 23.33 -1.24
CA LEU A 306 12.76 23.65 -2.16
C LEU A 306 14.13 23.24 -1.61
N THR A 307 14.29 23.15 -0.29
CA THR A 307 15.56 22.82 0.36
C THR A 307 15.71 21.33 0.66
N ARG A 308 14.61 20.68 1.07
CA ARG A 308 14.58 19.28 1.51
C ARG A 308 13.62 18.44 0.70
N GLY A 309 12.49 19.01 0.29
CA GLY A 309 11.42 18.30 -0.42
C GLY A 309 10.92 17.11 0.37
N GLU A 310 10.71 15.98 -0.29
CA GLU A 310 10.36 14.73 0.38
C GLU A 310 11.53 14.28 1.27
N THR A 311 11.28 14.07 2.56
CA THR A 311 12.32 13.70 3.53
C THR A 311 11.69 13.12 4.79
N GLU A 312 12.51 12.50 5.64
CA GLU A 312 12.08 12.02 6.94
C GLU A 312 12.93 12.57 8.08
N LEU A 313 12.28 12.84 9.21
CA LEU A 313 12.92 13.09 10.50
C LEU A 313 12.92 11.80 11.31
N LEU A 314 14.10 11.23 11.51
CA LEU A 314 14.29 10.03 12.31
C LEU A 314 14.40 10.44 13.78
N VAL A 315 13.49 9.92 14.62
CA VAL A 315 13.46 10.13 16.07
C VAL A 315 13.94 8.89 16.78
N ARG A 316 14.85 9.10 17.71
CA ARG A 316 15.69 8.07 18.30
C ARG A 316 15.73 8.22 19.83
N LEU A 317 14.89 7.50 20.55
CA LEU A 317 14.93 7.39 22.02
C LEU A 317 15.55 6.07 22.51
N PRO A 318 16.03 5.97 23.78
CA PRO A 318 16.64 4.74 24.27
C PRO A 318 15.75 3.49 24.20
N GLU A 319 14.44 3.65 24.34
CA GLU A 319 13.48 2.53 24.41
C GLU A 319 12.71 2.33 23.09
N SER A 320 12.71 3.33 22.21
CA SER A 320 11.85 3.39 21.04
C SER A 320 12.43 4.30 19.95
N SER A 321 12.00 4.07 18.72
CA SER A 321 12.31 4.93 17.56
C SER A 321 11.02 5.20 16.80
N SER A 322 10.96 6.34 16.11
CA SER A 322 9.87 6.69 15.20
C SER A 322 10.41 7.53 14.06
N GLU A 323 9.63 7.69 13.01
CA GLU A 323 9.99 8.46 11.83
C GLU A 323 8.84 9.43 11.53
N LEU A 324 9.12 10.71 11.25
CA LEU A 324 8.11 11.65 10.73
C LEU A 324 8.41 11.90 9.25
N ARG A 325 7.52 11.41 8.39
CA ARG A 325 7.60 11.54 6.94
C ARG A 325 7.02 12.87 6.50
N PHE A 326 7.79 13.67 5.78
CA PHE A 326 7.33 14.90 5.13
C PHE A 326 7.02 14.62 3.66
N TYR A 327 5.83 15.02 3.24
CA TYR A 327 5.33 14.78 1.89
C TYR A 327 6.05 15.60 0.83
N GLY A 328 6.30 14.96 -0.32
CA GLY A 328 6.73 15.64 -1.54
C GLY A 328 5.58 16.48 -2.15
N PRO A 329 5.88 17.45 -3.04
CA PRO A 329 4.86 18.29 -3.65
C PRO A 329 3.78 17.53 -4.43
N ASP A 330 4.14 16.42 -5.08
CA ASP A 330 3.25 15.58 -5.88
C ASP A 330 2.27 14.75 -5.04
N GLU A 331 2.55 14.58 -3.74
CA GLU A 331 1.69 13.84 -2.81
C GLU A 331 0.63 14.71 -2.14
N LEU A 332 0.87 16.02 -1.97
CA LEU A 332 0.05 16.90 -1.13
C LEU A 332 -1.44 16.89 -1.50
N ALA A 333 -1.76 16.90 -2.79
CA ALA A 333 -3.15 16.91 -3.25
C ALA A 333 -3.86 15.58 -2.98
N THR A 334 -3.13 14.46 -3.12
CA THR A 334 -3.64 13.13 -2.81
C THR A 334 -3.89 13.00 -1.31
N GLN A 335 -2.92 13.38 -0.48
CA GLN A 335 -3.04 13.29 0.97
C GLN A 335 -4.12 14.21 1.53
N HIS A 336 -4.27 15.42 0.97
CA HIS A 336 -5.39 16.30 1.30
C HIS A 336 -6.73 15.62 1.01
N ARG A 337 -6.89 14.98 -0.16
CA ARG A 337 -8.12 14.22 -0.47
C ARG A 337 -8.33 13.05 0.49
N SER A 338 -7.28 12.27 0.78
CA SER A 338 -7.36 11.15 1.72
C SER A 338 -7.83 11.59 3.10
N LEU A 339 -7.34 12.73 3.61
CA LEU A 339 -7.80 13.30 4.88
C LEU A 339 -9.30 13.66 4.82
N LEU A 340 -9.75 14.32 3.74
CA LEU A 340 -11.15 14.69 3.58
C LEU A 340 -12.06 13.47 3.50
N ASP A 341 -11.68 12.47 2.71
CA ASP A 341 -12.45 11.22 2.54
C ASP A 341 -12.49 10.41 3.83
N PHE A 342 -11.42 10.48 4.65
CA PHE A 342 -11.39 9.85 5.97
C PHE A 342 -12.34 10.53 6.96
N ILE A 343 -12.28 11.87 7.07
CA ILE A 343 -13.09 12.62 8.04
C ILE A 343 -14.56 12.69 7.60
N ALA A 344 -14.82 12.70 6.28
CA ALA A 344 -16.14 12.86 5.70
C ALA A 344 -16.39 11.89 4.53
N TYR A 345 -17.24 10.90 4.77
CA TYR A 345 -17.65 9.90 3.77
C TYR A 345 -18.70 10.42 2.76
N SER A 346 -19.17 11.66 2.90
CA SER A 346 -20.13 12.31 2.00
C SER A 346 -19.94 13.83 1.98
N GLU A 347 -20.46 14.49 0.94
CA GLU A 347 -20.40 15.96 0.85
C GLU A 347 -21.16 16.65 1.99
N GLU A 348 -22.26 16.07 2.47
CA GLU A 348 -23.03 16.63 3.60
C GLU A 348 -22.21 16.63 4.89
N VAL A 349 -21.55 15.50 5.19
CA VAL A 349 -20.67 15.37 6.35
C VAL A 349 -19.46 16.30 6.22
N LEU A 350 -18.95 16.51 5.00
CA LEU A 350 -17.84 17.43 4.77
C LEU A 350 -18.22 18.88 5.08
N GLU A 351 -19.41 19.33 4.72
CA GLU A 351 -19.90 20.67 5.07
C GLU A 351 -20.12 20.82 6.58
N GLU A 352 -20.66 19.80 7.24
CA GLU A 352 -20.82 19.78 8.71
C GLU A 352 -19.46 19.88 9.41
N ALA A 353 -18.49 19.06 9.00
CA ALA A 353 -17.14 19.11 9.53
C ALA A 353 -16.48 20.48 9.27
N CYS A 354 -16.64 21.05 8.07
CA CYS A 354 -16.16 22.40 7.79
C CYS A 354 -16.77 23.46 8.73
N ALA A 355 -18.08 23.39 8.98
CA ALA A 355 -18.75 24.31 9.90
C ALA A 355 -18.28 24.13 11.35
N HIS A 356 -18.05 22.88 11.77
CA HIS A 356 -17.49 22.57 13.08
C HIS A 356 -16.08 23.18 13.25
N PHE A 357 -15.16 22.90 12.31
CA PHE A 357 -13.78 23.39 12.37
C PHE A 357 -13.72 24.92 12.35
N ARG A 358 -14.59 25.57 11.56
CA ARG A 358 -14.72 27.03 11.54
C ARG A 358 -15.13 27.58 12.90
N LYS A 359 -16.12 26.96 13.53
CA LYS A 359 -16.66 27.40 14.81
C LYS A 359 -15.66 27.20 15.95
N GLN A 360 -14.99 26.05 16.01
CA GLN A 360 -14.10 25.70 17.12
C GLN A 360 -12.69 26.25 16.96
N TYR A 361 -12.13 26.11 15.76
CA TYR A 361 -10.71 26.39 15.50
C TYR A 361 -10.51 27.62 14.61
N GLY A 362 -11.58 28.18 14.02
CA GLY A 362 -11.47 29.32 13.12
C GLY A 362 -10.83 29.00 11.77
N VAL A 363 -10.70 27.72 11.43
CA VAL A 363 -10.11 27.22 10.17
C VAL A 363 -11.10 26.36 9.41
N SER A 364 -10.86 26.12 8.12
CA SER A 364 -11.71 25.24 7.30
C SER A 364 -11.01 23.91 7.06
N LEU A 365 -11.72 22.79 7.26
CA LEU A 365 -11.19 21.46 6.97
C LEU A 365 -10.69 21.30 5.53
N LYS A 366 -11.42 21.85 4.54
CA LYS A 366 -11.02 21.89 3.11
C LYS A 366 -9.71 22.62 2.82
N HIS A 367 -9.14 23.31 3.80
CA HIS A 367 -7.90 24.06 3.69
C HIS A 367 -6.84 23.58 4.70
N LEU A 368 -7.02 22.39 5.27
CA LEU A 368 -6.02 21.72 6.10
C LEU A 368 -5.32 20.67 5.24
N VAL A 369 -4.08 20.97 4.85
CA VAL A 369 -3.27 20.08 4.01
C VAL A 369 -2.35 19.27 4.92
N PRO A 370 -2.41 17.92 4.93
CA PRO A 370 -1.40 17.10 5.56
C PRO A 370 -0.04 17.35 4.91
N ILE A 371 0.97 17.68 5.73
CA ILE A 371 2.34 17.96 5.26
C ILE A 371 3.37 16.99 5.82
N ALA A 372 3.04 16.30 6.92
CA ALA A 372 3.83 15.21 7.45
C ALA A 372 2.99 14.23 8.26
N GLU A 373 3.44 12.99 8.41
CA GLU A 373 2.84 11.98 9.28
C GLU A 373 3.90 11.11 9.98
N PRO A 374 3.70 10.75 11.25
CA PRO A 374 4.51 9.71 11.86
C PRO A 374 4.28 8.37 11.16
N SER A 375 5.36 7.64 10.87
CA SER A 375 5.30 6.35 10.19
C SER A 375 4.44 5.37 10.98
N GLN A 376 3.54 4.67 10.27
CA GLN A 376 2.63 3.66 10.81
C GLN A 376 1.61 4.16 11.84
N LEU A 377 1.41 5.47 11.95
CA LEU A 377 0.40 6.06 12.81
C LEU A 377 -0.61 6.84 11.97
N SER A 378 -1.89 6.73 12.32
CA SER A 378 -2.98 7.50 11.70
C SER A 378 -3.04 8.92 12.28
N ARG A 379 -1.94 9.67 12.14
CA ARG A 379 -1.75 11.02 12.67
C ARG A 379 -1.08 11.91 11.65
N CYS A 380 -1.38 13.20 11.66
CA CYS A 380 -0.82 14.13 10.70
C CYS A 380 -0.43 15.46 11.33
N LEU A 381 0.64 16.07 10.80
CA LEU A 381 0.88 17.49 10.90
C LEU A 381 0.14 18.18 9.75
N LEU A 382 -0.85 18.98 10.08
CA LEU A 382 -1.69 19.71 9.14
C LEU A 382 -1.21 21.15 8.98
N LEU A 383 -1.20 21.67 7.76
CA LEU A 383 -0.91 23.05 7.41
C LEU A 383 -2.18 23.74 6.91
N HIS A 384 -2.54 24.86 7.54
CA HIS A 384 -3.68 25.65 7.11
C HIS A 384 -3.31 26.64 6.01
N VAL A 385 -3.91 26.48 4.83
CA VAL A 385 -3.52 27.19 3.60
C VAL A 385 -4.57 28.19 3.11
N GLU A 386 -5.67 28.39 3.84
CA GLU A 386 -6.65 29.41 3.48
C GLU A 386 -6.08 30.82 3.73
N PRO A 387 -6.15 31.74 2.76
CA PRO A 387 -5.74 33.12 2.96
C PRO A 387 -6.52 33.78 4.13
N GLY A 388 -5.79 34.35 5.09
CA GLY A 388 -6.40 34.98 6.25
C GLY A 388 -5.46 35.08 7.44
N THR A 389 -6.01 35.40 8.62
CA THR A 389 -5.23 35.58 9.86
C THR A 389 -4.56 34.30 10.37
N ARG A 390 -5.06 33.13 9.94
CA ARG A 390 -4.55 31.81 10.30
C ARG A 390 -3.77 31.13 9.16
N TYR A 391 -3.48 31.86 8.09
CA TYR A 391 -2.69 31.32 6.99
C TYR A 391 -1.29 30.91 7.49
N GLY A 392 -0.88 29.69 7.19
CA GLY A 392 0.39 29.12 7.63
C GLY A 392 0.37 28.45 9.01
N GLN A 393 -0.74 28.50 9.76
CA GLN A 393 -0.80 27.79 11.04
C GLN A 393 -0.71 26.28 10.87
N CYS A 394 -0.01 25.62 11.78
CA CYS A 394 0.08 24.17 11.85
C CYS A 394 -0.71 23.59 13.02
N PHE A 395 -1.20 22.37 12.86
CA PHE A 395 -1.93 21.63 13.89
C PHE A 395 -1.50 20.17 13.86
N GLN A 396 -1.50 19.52 15.03
CA GLN A 396 -1.47 18.06 15.10
C GLN A 396 -2.90 17.54 15.03
N TRP A 397 -3.08 16.41 14.35
CA TRP A 397 -4.35 15.72 14.18
C TRP A 397 -4.18 14.22 14.39
N ASP A 398 -5.17 13.60 15.02
CA ASP A 398 -5.22 12.16 15.33
C ASP A 398 -6.56 11.58 14.86
N HIS A 399 -6.53 10.40 14.25
CA HIS A 399 -7.71 9.67 13.82
C HIS A 399 -8.71 9.36 14.96
N ASP A 400 -8.23 9.15 16.19
CA ASP A 400 -9.10 8.88 17.35
C ASP A 400 -9.97 10.10 17.69
N GLY A 401 -9.46 11.29 17.42
CA GLY A 401 -10.12 12.57 17.55
C GLY A 401 -10.33 13.23 16.18
N ALA A 402 -10.95 12.53 15.23
CA ALA A 402 -11.00 12.97 13.82
C ALA A 402 -11.52 14.41 13.60
N TRP A 403 -12.30 14.96 14.54
CA TRP A 403 -12.85 16.32 14.47
C TRP A 403 -12.12 17.33 15.37
N GLU A 404 -11.00 16.92 15.97
CA GLU A 404 -10.21 17.70 16.91
C GLU A 404 -8.89 18.15 16.29
N LEU A 405 -8.45 19.37 16.64
CA LEU A 405 -7.14 19.91 16.28
C LEU A 405 -6.35 20.22 17.54
N GLU A 406 -5.12 19.73 17.58
CA GLU A 406 -4.24 19.85 18.73
C GLU A 406 -3.02 20.73 18.41
N GLN A 407 -2.38 21.23 19.48
CA GLN A 407 -1.08 21.92 19.42
C GLN A 407 -0.98 22.99 18.32
N PRO A 408 -1.82 24.04 18.32
CA PRO A 408 -1.77 25.06 17.29
C PRO A 408 -0.42 25.79 17.31
N GLN A 409 0.26 25.81 16.16
CA GLN A 409 1.52 26.51 15.94
C GLN A 409 1.35 27.63 14.92
N PRO A 410 2.02 28.78 15.10
CA PRO A 410 1.79 29.96 14.27
C PRO A 410 2.31 29.84 12.84
N SER A 411 3.27 28.95 12.58
CA SER A 411 3.88 28.72 11.27
C SER A 411 4.47 27.31 11.18
N PHE A 412 4.90 26.89 9.98
CA PHE A 412 5.58 25.61 9.79
C PHE A 412 6.92 25.58 10.53
N ASP A 413 7.71 26.64 10.42
CA ASP A 413 8.99 26.75 11.15
C ASP A 413 8.80 26.65 12.67
N ALA A 414 7.75 27.27 13.21
CA ALA A 414 7.44 27.18 14.64
C ALA A 414 7.03 25.74 15.03
N ALA A 415 6.25 25.06 14.20
CA ALA A 415 5.88 23.67 14.43
C ALA A 415 7.09 22.74 14.40
N LEU A 416 7.98 22.90 13.42
CA LEU A 416 9.19 22.09 13.31
C LEU A 416 10.14 22.32 14.50
N ASN A 417 10.31 23.57 14.92
CA ASN A 417 11.09 23.91 16.11
C ASN A 417 10.46 23.31 17.38
N ALA A 418 9.15 23.41 17.56
CA ALA A 418 8.46 22.83 18.72
C ALA A 418 8.63 21.31 18.79
N LEU A 419 8.51 20.62 17.65
CA LEU A 419 8.73 19.17 17.55
C LEU A 419 10.18 18.79 17.93
N THR A 420 11.17 19.41 17.28
CA THR A 420 12.59 19.06 17.49
C THR A 420 13.08 19.42 18.90
N GLU A 421 12.70 20.58 19.45
CA GLU A 421 13.00 20.93 20.85
C GLU A 421 12.28 20.01 21.83
N GLY A 422 11.03 19.61 21.53
CA GLY A 422 10.27 18.67 22.34
C GLY A 422 10.95 17.31 22.42
N ILE A 423 11.44 16.79 21.29
CA ILE A 423 12.22 15.54 21.25
C ILE A 423 13.51 15.66 22.07
N GLU A 424 14.22 16.79 21.99
CA GLU A 424 15.45 17.02 22.77
C GLU A 424 15.18 17.11 24.28
N ARG A 425 14.06 17.74 24.67
CA ARG A 425 13.65 17.91 26.08
C ARG A 425 12.86 16.73 26.64
N ARG A 426 12.51 15.74 25.80
CA ARG A 426 11.59 14.64 26.13
C ARG A 426 10.24 15.16 26.64
N ASP A 427 9.72 16.16 25.96
CA ASP A 427 8.39 16.69 26.24
C ASP A 427 7.33 15.62 25.92
N ALA A 428 6.56 15.22 26.93
CA ALA A 428 5.60 14.12 26.80
C ALA A 428 4.53 14.41 25.75
N THR A 429 4.15 15.67 25.54
CA THR A 429 3.13 16.05 24.56
C THR A 429 3.66 15.96 23.14
N GLN A 430 4.89 16.42 22.89
CA GLN A 430 5.52 16.26 21.57
C GLN A 430 5.86 14.79 21.27
N LEU A 431 6.31 14.01 22.26
CA LEU A 431 6.57 12.58 22.09
C LEU A 431 5.30 11.77 21.88
N ALA A 432 4.19 12.14 22.52
CA ALA A 432 2.89 11.50 22.32
C ALA A 432 2.48 11.51 20.85
N PHE A 433 2.78 12.57 20.07
CA PHE A 433 2.50 12.61 18.63
C PHE A 433 3.13 11.43 17.86
N PHE A 434 4.30 10.96 18.30
CA PHE A 434 5.03 9.82 17.72
C PHE A 434 4.71 8.47 18.38
N ASP A 435 3.82 8.45 19.37
CA ASP A 435 3.56 7.28 20.25
C ASP A 435 4.83 6.78 20.98
N LEU A 436 5.65 7.74 21.47
CA LEU A 436 6.96 7.49 22.10
C LEU A 436 7.03 7.79 23.60
#